data_AF-A0A8H2XE33-F1
#
_entry.id   AF-A0A8H2XE33-F1
#
_cell.length_a   1.000
_cell.length_b   1.000
_cell.length_c   1.000
_cell.angle_alpha   90.00
_cell.angle_beta   90.00
_cell.angle_gamma   90.00
#
_symmetry.space_group_name_H-M   'P 1'
#
loop_
_entity.id
_entity.type
_entity.pdbx_description
1 polymer ?
#
loop_
_entity_poly.entity_id
_entity_poly.type
_entity_poly.pdbx_seq_one_letter_code
_entity_poly.pdbx_strand_id
1 'polypeptide(L)'
;MEQEPKSYSAQSSGPLSLQDLAPSSTSDTRMTTRMLMLAPLVAHFAGSVIIVTTLIYALDGHYFHLDRQPRVKLADGTQLSGQLGRNNILQSDITTILSVALVLLRWIAAFWAVPLCWRVIFLLAGRSGLLRRDIRWVTSYGVLPPAAYLRHSHNMVLGLVLLFTLAPYPSSPLVTGSVSWVPSSSTLELVSHPTINISGSVNSELVSGGRTQGPTFSTGVVINLNTAWNQDVEPGVLKRVVPLAAQLNINSTIDRVPLPFFAANKVEWFSKPAVEERVYQAIDSLANSTRFRPFIEQMSQPGAIGLIITNYSALMNPPESPTLPLLINVARKRQYNFNSYDVCNSSTTFLPNDTTVPNFRLERIFGNFATSTLFLDGCYVYANVSYQTGFGICKDCRVTSPSTVQNDTELQEMKKSSLTDYAVELMYEHLPTLTPVKTSLPELADDLETYVTAALIRSHSALWSTWNDEFGYAQNSTYMPAFSTLKAEISHSRVYGWMVLQLSLTLAGLVFTWLQWGSEYSLIDDTSMLAFDIDSTQVPKPCRSNKGEPKDMLRIEAEEDGWKVIVASSRFSRDSKL
;
A
#
# COMPACT_ATOMS: atom_id res chain seq x y z
N MET A 1 6.43 -88.89 -15.51
CA MET A 1 5.04 -88.41 -15.36
C MET A 1 4.71 -87.65 -16.63
N GLU A 2 4.17 -88.39 -17.60
CA GLU A 2 3.48 -87.86 -18.78
C GLU A 2 2.26 -87.04 -18.37
N GLN A 3 1.99 -85.95 -19.09
CA GLN A 3 0.71 -85.25 -19.03
C GLN A 3 0.17 -85.13 -20.46
N GLU A 4 -0.98 -85.77 -20.67
CA GLU A 4 -1.76 -85.78 -21.91
C GLU A 4 -2.21 -84.37 -22.35
N PRO A 5 -2.33 -84.13 -23.67
CA PRO A 5 -3.03 -82.97 -24.20
C PRO A 5 -4.56 -83.19 -24.20
N LYS A 6 -5.30 -82.30 -23.51
CA LYS A 6 -6.77 -82.27 -23.53
C LYS A 6 -7.27 -81.74 -24.88
N SER A 7 -7.98 -82.62 -25.59
CA SER A 7 -8.86 -82.33 -26.71
C SER A 7 -10.06 -81.48 -26.26
N TYR A 8 -10.32 -80.37 -26.94
CA TYR A 8 -11.56 -79.59 -26.80
C TYR A 8 -12.44 -79.84 -28.03
N SER A 9 -13.62 -80.40 -27.79
CA SER A 9 -14.68 -80.62 -28.78
C SER A 9 -15.36 -79.29 -29.15
N ALA A 10 -15.52 -79.05 -30.44
CA ALA A 10 -16.36 -77.98 -30.97
C ALA A 10 -17.84 -78.26 -30.62
N GLN A 11 -18.42 -77.39 -29.78
CA GLN A 11 -19.83 -77.42 -29.44
C GLN A 11 -20.58 -76.49 -30.41
N SER A 12 -21.41 -77.11 -31.25
CA SER A 12 -22.31 -76.46 -32.20
C SER A 12 -23.35 -75.60 -31.46
N SER A 13 -23.20 -74.28 -31.48
CA SER A 13 -24.21 -73.32 -31.06
C SER A 13 -25.23 -73.11 -32.18
N GLY A 14 -26.49 -73.46 -31.90
CA GLY A 14 -27.64 -73.11 -32.75
C GLY A 14 -27.90 -71.59 -32.75
N PRO A 15 -28.72 -71.09 -33.68
CA PRO A 15 -29.01 -69.67 -33.81
C PRO A 15 -29.77 -69.18 -32.58
N LEU A 16 -29.12 -68.34 -31.77
CA LEU A 16 -29.77 -67.60 -30.69
C LEU A 16 -30.73 -66.58 -31.33
N SER A 17 -32.02 -66.78 -31.04
CA SER A 17 -33.10 -65.85 -31.37
C SER A 17 -32.83 -64.49 -30.71
N LEU A 18 -32.53 -63.50 -31.54
CA LEU A 18 -32.22 -62.12 -31.18
C LEU A 18 -33.51 -61.29 -31.13
N GLN A 19 -34.40 -61.57 -30.16
CA GLN A 19 -35.69 -60.85 -30.11
C GLN A 19 -36.17 -60.37 -28.73
N ASP A 20 -35.44 -60.59 -27.62
CA ASP A 20 -35.94 -60.22 -26.27
C ASP A 20 -34.98 -59.36 -25.40
N LEU A 21 -34.13 -58.53 -26.02
CA LEU A 21 -33.37 -57.50 -25.28
C LEU A 21 -33.91 -56.11 -25.61
N ALA A 22 -35.10 -55.79 -25.10
CA ALA A 22 -35.57 -54.42 -24.99
C ALA A 22 -34.97 -53.80 -23.70
N PRO A 23 -34.01 -52.85 -23.79
CA PRO A 23 -33.42 -52.23 -22.61
C PRO A 23 -34.41 -51.20 -22.02
N SER A 24 -35.05 -51.54 -20.90
CA SER A 24 -36.01 -50.67 -20.21
C SER A 24 -35.40 -49.66 -19.22
N SER A 25 -34.10 -49.34 -19.32
CA SER A 25 -33.40 -48.43 -18.37
C SER A 25 -32.67 -47.24 -19.01
N THR A 26 -33.13 -46.76 -20.18
CA THR A 26 -32.46 -45.65 -20.91
C THR A 26 -32.55 -44.27 -20.23
N SER A 27 -33.44 -44.12 -19.24
CA SER A 27 -33.66 -42.87 -18.50
C SER A 27 -32.50 -42.51 -17.57
N ASP A 28 -32.07 -43.45 -16.73
CA ASP A 28 -31.15 -43.19 -15.63
C ASP A 28 -29.71 -42.99 -16.10
N THR A 29 -29.31 -43.69 -17.16
CA THR A 29 -27.99 -43.52 -17.80
C THR A 29 -27.85 -42.12 -18.39
N ARG A 30 -28.90 -41.61 -19.04
CA ARG A 30 -28.91 -40.29 -19.68
C ARG A 30 -28.78 -39.14 -18.68
N MET A 31 -29.43 -39.25 -17.51
CA MET A 31 -29.32 -38.23 -16.46
C MET A 31 -27.93 -38.23 -15.83
N THR A 32 -27.36 -39.42 -15.61
CA THR A 32 -26.01 -39.59 -15.05
C THR A 32 -24.94 -38.97 -15.97
N THR A 33 -25.00 -39.24 -17.28
CA THR A 33 -24.05 -38.66 -18.25
C THR A 33 -24.15 -37.14 -18.31
N ARG A 34 -25.37 -36.59 -18.23
CA ARG A 34 -25.59 -35.13 -18.20
C ARG A 34 -25.01 -34.48 -16.95
N MET A 35 -25.15 -35.11 -15.79
CA MET A 35 -24.53 -34.63 -14.56
C MET A 35 -23.00 -34.68 -14.64
N LEU A 36 -22.45 -35.76 -15.19
CA LEU A 36 -21.01 -35.90 -15.40
C LEU A 36 -20.45 -34.80 -16.31
N MET A 37 -21.21 -34.39 -17.34
CA MET A 37 -20.83 -33.31 -18.25
C MET A 37 -20.83 -31.92 -17.58
N LEU A 38 -21.75 -31.68 -16.63
CA LEU A 38 -21.86 -30.40 -15.91
C LEU A 38 -20.88 -30.31 -14.74
N ALA A 39 -20.42 -31.43 -14.19
CA ALA A 39 -19.57 -31.46 -13.00
C ALA A 39 -18.29 -30.59 -13.13
N PRO A 40 -17.52 -30.61 -14.24
CA PRO A 40 -16.37 -29.73 -14.40
C PRO A 40 -16.73 -28.24 -14.40
N LEU A 41 -17.88 -27.86 -14.99
CA LEU A 41 -18.33 -26.46 -15.01
C LEU A 41 -18.72 -25.97 -13.62
N VAL A 42 -19.42 -26.81 -12.84
CA VAL A 42 -19.79 -26.50 -11.46
C VAL A 42 -18.54 -26.40 -10.59
N ALA A 43 -17.61 -27.35 -10.71
CA ALA A 43 -16.34 -27.32 -9.99
C ALA A 43 -15.51 -26.08 -10.35
N HIS A 44 -15.47 -25.69 -11.63
CA HIS A 44 -14.78 -24.49 -12.08
C HIS A 44 -15.42 -23.21 -11.53
N PHE A 45 -16.75 -23.11 -11.57
CA PHE A 45 -17.49 -21.99 -11.00
C PHE A 45 -17.19 -21.85 -9.50
N ALA A 46 -17.35 -22.94 -8.74
CA ALA A 46 -17.10 -22.97 -7.31
C ALA A 46 -15.65 -22.59 -6.98
N GLY A 47 -14.67 -23.17 -7.68
CA GLY A 47 -13.25 -22.84 -7.51
C GLY A 47 -12.93 -21.38 -7.80
N SER A 48 -13.55 -20.80 -8.84
CA SER A 48 -13.38 -19.37 -9.18
C SER A 48 -13.93 -18.46 -8.10
N VAL A 49 -15.13 -18.77 -7.58
CA VAL A 49 -15.75 -18.01 -6.48
C VAL A 49 -14.90 -18.11 -5.21
N ILE A 50 -14.44 -19.31 -4.84
CA ILE A 50 -13.59 -19.53 -3.65
C ILE A 50 -12.30 -18.69 -3.73
N ILE A 51 -11.64 -18.66 -4.89
CA ILE A 51 -10.43 -17.85 -5.07
C ILE A 51 -10.76 -16.36 -4.85
N VAL A 52 -11.80 -15.84 -5.50
CA VAL A 52 -12.19 -14.41 -5.36
C VAL A 52 -12.54 -14.06 -3.92
N THR A 53 -13.35 -14.88 -3.25
CA THR A 53 -13.74 -14.63 -1.86
C THR A 53 -12.54 -14.68 -0.93
N THR A 54 -11.59 -15.60 -1.15
CA THR A 54 -10.38 -15.69 -0.35
C THR A 54 -9.49 -14.46 -0.53
N LEU A 55 -9.29 -14.01 -1.78
CA LEU A 55 -8.50 -12.81 -2.05
C LEU A 55 -9.11 -11.58 -1.38
N ILE A 56 -10.41 -11.34 -1.59
CA ILE A 56 -11.08 -10.12 -1.11
C ILE A 56 -11.26 -10.12 0.41
N TYR A 57 -11.72 -11.22 0.99
CA TYR A 57 -12.12 -11.23 2.41
C TYR A 57 -11.05 -11.78 3.34
N ALA A 58 -10.20 -12.71 2.89
CA ALA A 58 -9.21 -13.35 3.74
C ALA A 58 -7.80 -12.77 3.58
N LEU A 59 -7.47 -12.14 2.44
CA LEU A 59 -6.14 -11.58 2.21
C LEU A 59 -6.12 -10.06 2.23
N ASP A 60 -7.12 -9.37 1.68
CA ASP A 60 -7.09 -7.91 1.58
C ASP A 60 -6.97 -7.27 2.98
N GLY A 61 -6.00 -6.37 3.10
CA GLY A 61 -5.67 -5.67 4.34
C GLY A 61 -4.97 -6.49 5.41
N HIS A 62 -4.77 -7.80 5.23
CA HIS A 62 -4.13 -8.66 6.22
C HIS A 62 -2.60 -8.54 6.19
N TYR A 63 -1.97 -8.74 7.35
CA TYR A 63 -0.52 -8.68 7.52
C TYR A 63 0.09 -10.08 7.47
N PHE A 64 1.20 -10.17 6.77
CA PHE A 64 1.97 -11.40 6.58
C PHE A 64 3.42 -11.17 6.96
N HIS A 65 4.04 -12.23 7.47
CA HIS A 65 5.41 -12.17 7.94
C HIS A 65 6.38 -12.37 6.77
N LEU A 66 7.48 -11.60 6.78
CA LEU A 66 8.58 -11.77 5.83
C LEU A 66 9.35 -13.06 6.12
N ASP A 67 9.63 -13.32 7.39
CA ASP A 67 10.36 -14.48 7.87
C ASP A 67 9.47 -15.35 8.77
N ARG A 68 9.70 -16.67 8.75
CA ARG A 68 8.98 -17.60 9.66
C ARG A 68 9.27 -17.32 11.13
N GLN A 69 10.45 -16.75 11.37
CA GLN A 69 10.93 -16.37 12.69
C GLN A 69 11.36 -14.91 12.60
N PRO A 70 10.43 -13.96 12.84
CA PRO A 70 10.77 -12.55 12.80
C PRO A 70 11.84 -12.27 13.86
N ARG A 71 12.95 -11.68 13.41
CA ARG A 71 14.00 -11.20 14.31
C ARG A 71 13.64 -9.79 14.72
N VAL A 72 13.59 -9.59 16.02
CA VAL A 72 13.24 -8.30 16.61
C VAL A 72 14.46 -7.75 17.31
N LYS A 73 14.82 -6.50 16.99
CA LYS A 73 15.88 -5.79 17.72
C LYS A 73 15.30 -5.26 19.02
N LEU A 74 15.97 -5.58 20.11
CA LEU A 74 15.68 -5.06 21.43
C LEU A 74 16.44 -3.75 21.67
N ALA A 75 16.01 -2.98 22.67
CA ALA A 75 16.62 -1.70 23.03
C ALA A 75 18.11 -1.82 23.41
N ASP A 76 18.55 -2.99 23.89
CA ASP A 76 19.95 -3.30 24.21
C ASP A 76 20.80 -3.68 22.98
N GLY A 77 20.20 -3.68 21.78
CA GLY A 77 20.83 -4.06 20.53
C GLY A 77 20.87 -5.57 20.28
N THR A 78 20.43 -6.40 21.24
CA THR A 78 20.31 -7.83 21.02
C THR A 78 19.14 -8.14 20.08
N GLN A 79 19.23 -9.27 19.38
CA GLN A 79 18.15 -9.73 18.50
C GLN A 79 17.49 -10.93 19.15
N LEU A 80 16.20 -10.80 19.44
CA LEU A 80 15.38 -11.94 19.85
C LEU A 80 14.66 -12.48 18.63
N SER A 81 14.83 -13.78 18.37
CA SER A 81 13.97 -14.48 17.44
C SER A 81 12.64 -14.72 18.15
N GLY A 82 11.59 -14.06 17.68
CA GLY A 82 10.27 -14.26 18.26
C GLY A 82 9.89 -15.72 18.10
N GLN A 83 9.72 -16.44 19.21
CA GLN A 83 9.07 -17.76 19.23
C GLN A 83 7.56 -17.64 18.96
N LEU A 84 7.15 -16.68 18.11
CA LEU A 84 5.79 -16.65 17.60
C LEU A 84 5.54 -17.96 16.90
N GLY A 85 4.38 -18.55 17.18
CA GLY A 85 4.00 -19.91 16.82
C GLY A 85 4.50 -20.36 15.45
N ARG A 86 4.92 -21.63 15.40
CA ARG A 86 5.61 -22.32 14.29
C ARG A 86 4.89 -22.29 12.93
N ASN A 87 3.71 -21.66 12.83
CA ASN A 87 2.77 -21.76 11.72
C ASN A 87 2.34 -20.39 11.16
N ASN A 88 3.25 -19.41 11.11
CA ASN A 88 2.99 -18.15 10.43
C ASN A 88 2.99 -18.33 8.91
N ILE A 89 1.91 -17.94 8.25
CA ILE A 89 1.78 -18.00 6.80
C ILE A 89 2.65 -16.90 6.17
N LEU A 90 3.54 -17.30 5.26
CA LEU A 90 4.39 -16.36 4.51
C LEU A 90 3.71 -15.88 3.22
N GLN A 91 4.19 -14.76 2.70
CA GLN A 91 3.90 -14.32 1.33
C GLN A 91 4.13 -15.44 0.30
N SER A 92 5.25 -16.16 0.42
CA SER A 92 5.60 -17.26 -0.50
C SER A 92 4.59 -18.40 -0.45
N ASP A 93 4.05 -18.69 0.74
CA ASP A 93 3.07 -19.78 0.92
C ASP A 93 1.76 -19.42 0.23
N ILE A 94 1.30 -18.17 0.37
CA ILE A 94 0.05 -17.68 -0.26
C ILE A 94 0.17 -17.67 -1.77
N THR A 95 1.26 -17.11 -2.31
CA THR A 95 1.48 -17.07 -3.76
C THR A 95 1.61 -18.46 -4.36
N THR A 96 2.19 -19.42 -3.62
CA THR A 96 2.26 -20.83 -4.01
C THR A 96 0.88 -21.48 -4.01
N ILE A 97 0.10 -21.35 -2.93
CA ILE A 97 -1.26 -21.89 -2.84
C ILE A 97 -2.14 -21.34 -3.97
N LEU A 98 -2.08 -20.03 -4.21
CA LEU A 98 -2.80 -19.38 -5.29
C LEU A 98 -2.40 -19.93 -6.67
N SER A 99 -1.09 -20.12 -6.90
CA SER A 99 -0.59 -20.69 -8.16
C SER A 99 -1.08 -22.13 -8.37
N VAL A 100 -1.04 -22.96 -7.33
CA VAL A 100 -1.56 -24.34 -7.37
C VAL A 100 -3.06 -24.33 -7.66
N ALA A 101 -3.83 -23.49 -6.98
CA ALA A 101 -5.27 -23.36 -7.20
C ALA A 101 -5.60 -22.96 -8.65
N LEU A 102 -4.85 -22.01 -9.22
CA LEU A 102 -5.02 -21.58 -10.62
C LEU A 102 -4.68 -22.70 -11.61
N VAL A 103 -3.65 -23.51 -11.36
CA VAL A 103 -3.31 -24.67 -12.19
C VAL A 103 -4.41 -25.73 -12.15
N LEU A 104 -4.91 -26.06 -10.96
CA LEU A 104 -6.03 -27.00 -10.80
C LEU A 104 -7.28 -26.52 -11.53
N LEU A 105 -7.62 -25.24 -11.38
CA LEU A 105 -8.76 -24.64 -12.07
C LEU A 105 -8.61 -24.75 -13.60
N ARG A 106 -7.40 -24.52 -14.13
CA ARG A 106 -7.10 -24.66 -15.56
C ARG A 106 -7.23 -26.11 -16.04
N TRP A 107 -6.84 -27.09 -15.24
CA TRP A 107 -7.04 -28.51 -15.57
C TRP A 107 -8.52 -28.86 -15.63
N ILE A 108 -9.32 -28.39 -14.67
CA ILE A 108 -10.78 -28.57 -14.68
C ILE A 108 -11.39 -27.95 -15.95
N ALA A 109 -10.97 -26.74 -16.32
CA ALA A 109 -11.39 -26.10 -17.56
C ALA A 109 -10.99 -26.91 -18.80
N ALA A 110 -9.76 -27.45 -18.84
CA ALA A 110 -9.27 -28.27 -19.95
C ALA A 110 -10.04 -29.59 -20.10
N PHE A 111 -10.36 -30.27 -18.98
CA PHE A 111 -11.19 -31.47 -18.98
C PHE A 111 -12.58 -31.24 -19.59
N TRP A 112 -13.10 -30.01 -19.47
CA TRP A 112 -14.35 -29.64 -20.11
C TRP A 112 -14.18 -29.21 -21.58
N ALA A 113 -13.13 -28.44 -21.89
CA ALA A 113 -12.90 -27.87 -23.22
C ALA A 113 -12.55 -28.94 -24.28
N VAL A 114 -11.83 -30.01 -23.91
CA VAL A 114 -11.40 -31.05 -24.87
C VAL A 114 -12.60 -31.82 -25.46
N PRO A 115 -13.52 -32.40 -24.66
CA PRO A 115 -14.74 -33.04 -25.18
C PRO A 115 -15.63 -32.07 -25.95
N LEU A 116 -15.69 -30.80 -25.51
CA LEU A 116 -16.45 -29.76 -26.19
C LEU A 116 -15.96 -29.54 -27.62
N CYS A 117 -14.64 -29.44 -27.85
CA CYS A 117 -14.06 -29.25 -29.18
C CYS A 117 -14.53 -30.34 -30.14
N TRP A 118 -14.51 -31.60 -29.69
CA TRP A 118 -15.01 -32.74 -30.48
C TRP A 118 -16.51 -32.64 -30.74
N ARG A 119 -17.31 -32.32 -29.74
CA ARG A 119 -18.76 -32.16 -29.92
C ARG A 119 -19.12 -31.03 -30.89
N VAL A 120 -18.38 -29.92 -30.87
CA VAL A 120 -18.56 -28.82 -31.82
C VAL A 120 -18.20 -29.26 -33.24
N ILE A 121 -17.09 -30.01 -33.42
CA ILE A 121 -16.72 -30.59 -34.72
C ILE A 121 -17.86 -31.47 -35.25
N PHE A 122 -18.44 -32.33 -34.41
CA PHE A 122 -19.54 -33.20 -34.81
C PHE A 122 -20.80 -32.44 -35.20
N LEU A 123 -21.22 -31.47 -34.38
CA LEU A 123 -22.40 -30.66 -34.66
C LEU A 123 -22.25 -29.89 -35.98
N LEU A 124 -21.08 -29.32 -36.23
CA LEU A 124 -20.79 -28.60 -37.47
C LEU A 124 -20.69 -29.54 -38.68
N ALA A 125 -20.05 -30.69 -38.52
CA ALA A 125 -19.89 -31.67 -39.58
C ALA A 125 -21.23 -32.27 -39.98
N GLY A 126 -22.14 -32.55 -39.04
CA GLY A 126 -23.48 -33.06 -39.34
C GLY A 126 -24.38 -32.05 -40.05
N ARG A 127 -24.38 -30.79 -39.60
CA ARG A 127 -25.28 -29.76 -40.11
C ARG A 127 -24.81 -29.05 -41.38
N SER A 128 -23.55 -28.60 -41.40
CA SER A 128 -23.03 -27.71 -42.46
C SER A 128 -21.95 -28.36 -43.32
N GLY A 129 -21.41 -29.50 -42.89
CA GLY A 129 -20.16 -30.03 -43.37
C GLY A 129 -18.96 -29.19 -42.87
N LEU A 130 -17.81 -29.83 -42.72
CA LEU A 130 -16.56 -29.22 -42.26
C LEU A 130 -15.44 -29.53 -43.24
N LEU A 131 -14.60 -28.54 -43.53
CA LEU A 131 -13.37 -28.79 -44.28
C LEU A 131 -12.36 -29.49 -43.36
N ARG A 132 -11.53 -30.38 -43.92
CA ARG A 132 -10.43 -31.02 -43.17
C ARG A 132 -9.49 -30.00 -42.51
N ARG A 133 -9.29 -28.84 -43.15
CA ARG A 133 -8.52 -27.72 -42.60
C ARG A 133 -9.15 -27.19 -41.31
N ASP A 134 -10.47 -27.07 -41.28
CA ASP A 134 -11.21 -26.49 -40.16
C ASP A 134 -11.23 -27.46 -38.98
N ILE A 135 -11.38 -28.77 -39.24
CA ILE A 135 -11.22 -29.81 -38.21
C ILE A 135 -9.82 -29.74 -37.60
N ARG A 136 -8.78 -29.71 -38.44
CA ARG A 136 -7.38 -29.57 -37.98
C ARG A 136 -7.19 -28.28 -37.18
N TRP A 137 -7.84 -27.19 -37.59
CA TRP A 137 -7.75 -25.91 -36.91
C TRP A 137 -8.39 -25.97 -35.51
N VAL A 138 -9.61 -26.50 -35.40
CA VAL A 138 -10.30 -26.67 -34.11
C VAL A 138 -9.52 -27.60 -33.19
N THR A 139 -8.99 -28.71 -33.69
CA THR A 139 -8.21 -29.64 -32.85
C THR A 139 -6.84 -29.10 -32.46
N SER A 140 -6.22 -28.25 -33.28
CA SER A 140 -4.90 -27.67 -32.97
C SER A 140 -4.98 -26.44 -32.06
N TYR A 141 -6.03 -25.62 -32.24
CA TYR A 141 -6.13 -24.30 -31.59
C TYR A 141 -7.31 -24.15 -30.63
N GLY A 142 -8.25 -25.11 -30.59
CA GLY A 142 -9.43 -25.05 -29.74
C GLY A 142 -10.47 -23.99 -30.14
N VAL A 143 -10.34 -23.39 -31.32
CA VAL A 143 -11.23 -22.33 -31.84
C VAL A 143 -11.65 -22.61 -33.27
N LEU A 144 -12.74 -22.00 -33.74
CA LEU A 144 -13.09 -22.06 -35.15
C LEU A 144 -12.20 -21.13 -35.99
N PRO A 145 -12.07 -21.34 -37.31
CA PRO A 145 -11.42 -20.38 -38.19
C PRO A 145 -12.34 -19.16 -38.42
N PRO A 146 -11.83 -17.91 -38.42
CA PRO A 146 -12.62 -16.68 -38.54
C PRO A 146 -13.67 -16.68 -39.66
N ALA A 147 -13.33 -17.24 -40.82
CA ALA A 147 -14.24 -17.31 -41.97
C ALA A 147 -15.44 -18.24 -41.73
N ALA A 148 -15.33 -19.24 -40.86
CA ALA A 148 -16.43 -20.16 -40.54
C ALA A 148 -17.46 -19.52 -39.57
N TYR A 149 -17.06 -18.54 -38.75
CA TYR A 149 -17.96 -17.85 -37.82
C TYR A 149 -19.08 -17.09 -38.54
N LEU A 150 -18.74 -16.39 -39.62
CA LEU A 150 -19.64 -15.42 -40.26
C LEU A 150 -20.66 -16.06 -41.21
N ARG A 151 -20.53 -17.36 -41.50
CA ARG A 151 -21.36 -18.01 -42.52
C ARG A 151 -22.79 -18.29 -42.04
N HIS A 152 -22.95 -18.62 -40.75
CA HIS A 152 -24.26 -18.93 -40.14
C HIS A 152 -24.29 -18.50 -38.67
N SER A 153 -25.43 -18.01 -38.20
CA SER A 153 -25.61 -17.54 -36.81
C SER A 153 -25.27 -18.60 -35.75
N HIS A 154 -25.62 -19.88 -36.00
CA HIS A 154 -25.25 -20.99 -35.10
C HIS A 154 -23.74 -21.22 -35.03
N ASN A 155 -23.02 -21.09 -36.15
CA ASN A 155 -21.57 -21.27 -36.19
C ASN A 155 -20.86 -20.13 -35.43
N MET A 156 -21.43 -18.92 -35.48
CA MET A 156 -20.98 -17.81 -34.66
C MET A 156 -21.12 -18.13 -33.16
N VAL A 157 -22.27 -18.65 -32.72
CA VAL A 157 -22.47 -19.02 -31.31
C VAL A 157 -21.52 -20.12 -30.86
N LEU A 158 -21.38 -21.21 -31.63
CA LEU A 158 -20.44 -22.30 -31.32
C LEU A 158 -18.98 -21.81 -31.30
N GLY A 159 -18.65 -20.89 -32.21
CA GLY A 159 -17.34 -20.27 -32.24
C GLY A 159 -17.06 -19.37 -31.05
N LEU A 160 -18.06 -18.60 -30.58
CA LEU A 160 -17.94 -17.77 -29.37
C LEU A 160 -17.80 -18.65 -28.13
N VAL A 161 -18.56 -19.75 -28.05
CA VAL A 161 -18.41 -20.76 -26.98
C VAL A 161 -16.96 -21.25 -26.95
N LEU A 162 -16.41 -21.68 -28.09
CA LEU A 162 -15.02 -22.13 -28.18
C LEU A 162 -14.02 -21.01 -27.83
N LEU A 163 -14.26 -19.78 -28.26
CA LEU A 163 -13.40 -18.64 -27.92
C LEU A 163 -13.36 -18.37 -26.41
N PHE A 164 -14.51 -18.37 -25.74
CA PHE A 164 -14.58 -18.18 -24.28
C PHE A 164 -13.98 -19.35 -23.51
N THR A 165 -13.88 -20.55 -24.12
CA THR A 165 -13.14 -21.65 -23.50
C THR A 165 -11.65 -21.39 -23.34
N LEU A 166 -11.09 -20.47 -24.13
CA LEU A 166 -9.71 -20.04 -24.02
C LEU A 166 -9.49 -18.97 -22.93
N ALA A 167 -10.54 -18.30 -22.45
CA ALA A 167 -10.44 -17.19 -21.49
C ALA A 167 -9.66 -17.53 -20.19
N PRO A 168 -9.74 -18.74 -19.61
CA PRO A 168 -8.96 -19.11 -18.42
C PRO A 168 -7.44 -19.20 -18.66
N TYR A 169 -6.98 -19.39 -19.90
CA TYR A 169 -5.58 -19.65 -20.21
C TYR A 169 -4.67 -18.42 -20.06
N PRO A 170 -5.05 -17.23 -20.59
CA PRO A 170 -4.26 -16.00 -20.42
C PRO A 170 -4.63 -15.19 -19.19
N SER A 171 -5.62 -15.60 -18.38
CA SER A 171 -6.16 -14.76 -17.30
C SER A 171 -5.36 -14.85 -15.99
N SER A 172 -4.54 -15.89 -15.78
CA SER A 172 -3.76 -16.08 -14.54
C SER A 172 -2.97 -14.82 -14.08
N PRO A 173 -2.28 -14.07 -14.97
CA PRO A 173 -1.59 -12.83 -14.60
C PRO A 173 -2.49 -11.74 -13.98
N LEU A 174 -3.79 -11.72 -14.27
CA LEU A 174 -4.71 -10.74 -13.67
C LEU A 174 -4.86 -10.97 -12.16
N VAL A 175 -4.92 -12.23 -11.72
CA VAL A 175 -5.05 -12.57 -10.30
C VAL A 175 -3.72 -12.58 -9.58
N THR A 176 -2.68 -13.15 -10.18
CA THR A 176 -1.36 -13.11 -9.54
C THR A 176 -0.85 -11.67 -9.45
N GLY A 177 -1.16 -10.84 -10.45
CA GLY A 177 -0.90 -9.40 -10.45
C GLY A 177 -1.91 -8.57 -9.67
N SER A 178 -2.99 -9.13 -9.11
CA SER A 178 -3.91 -8.36 -8.26
C SER A 178 -3.42 -8.22 -6.83
N VAL A 179 -2.45 -9.03 -6.41
CA VAL A 179 -1.90 -9.00 -5.05
C VAL A 179 -0.64 -8.12 -5.04
N SER A 180 -0.74 -6.95 -4.40
CA SER A 180 0.43 -6.14 -4.05
C SER A 180 0.82 -6.35 -2.60
N TRP A 181 2.13 -6.44 -2.36
CA TRP A 181 2.69 -6.59 -1.02
C TRP A 181 3.29 -5.26 -0.59
N VAL A 182 2.59 -4.55 0.29
CA VAL A 182 3.00 -3.23 0.77
C VAL A 182 3.81 -3.40 2.06
N PRO A 183 5.02 -2.84 2.15
CA PRO A 183 5.79 -2.84 3.40
C PRO A 183 4.99 -2.22 4.53
N SER A 184 4.91 -2.94 5.65
CA SER A 184 4.25 -2.51 6.87
C SER A 184 5.04 -2.99 8.09
N SER A 185 4.50 -2.75 9.27
CA SER A 185 5.04 -3.22 10.53
C SER A 185 3.92 -3.69 11.45
N SER A 186 4.21 -4.69 12.28
CA SER A 186 3.35 -5.09 13.40
C SER A 186 4.16 -5.01 14.68
N THR A 187 3.50 -4.71 15.79
CA THR A 187 4.09 -4.82 17.12
C THR A 187 4.04 -6.26 17.60
N LEU A 188 5.02 -6.63 18.43
CA LEU A 188 5.07 -7.92 19.10
C LEU A 188 4.96 -7.72 20.61
N GLU A 189 3.99 -8.40 21.23
CA GLU A 189 3.94 -8.53 22.67
C GLU A 189 4.91 -9.63 23.11
N LEU A 190 5.99 -9.24 23.79
CA LEU A 190 6.96 -10.18 24.34
C LEU A 190 6.53 -10.62 25.73
N VAL A 191 6.60 -11.92 26.01
CA VAL A 191 6.29 -12.51 27.33
C VAL A 191 7.11 -11.85 28.46
N SER A 192 8.35 -11.46 28.18
CA SER A 192 9.28 -10.88 29.16
C SER A 192 9.08 -9.39 29.44
N HIS A 193 8.13 -8.71 28.79
CA HIS A 193 7.85 -7.27 28.96
C HIS A 193 9.13 -6.42 29.08
N PRO A 194 10.00 -6.41 28.04
CA PRO A 194 11.29 -5.75 28.12
C PRO A 194 11.13 -4.25 28.42
N THR A 195 12.07 -3.71 29.17
CA THR A 195 12.08 -2.30 29.55
C THR A 195 13.19 -1.53 28.86
N ILE A 196 12.96 -0.25 28.67
CA ILE A 196 13.91 0.73 28.15
C ILE A 196 13.99 1.88 29.16
N ASN A 197 15.21 2.39 29.38
CA ASN A 197 15.40 3.55 30.23
C ASN A 197 15.07 4.81 29.44
N ILE A 198 14.22 5.65 30.01
CA ILE A 198 13.81 6.93 29.42
C ILE A 198 14.13 8.01 30.43
N SER A 199 14.79 9.06 29.98
CA SER A 199 14.99 10.28 30.77
C SER A 199 13.62 10.87 31.14
N GLY A 200 13.28 10.81 32.43
CA GLY A 200 12.10 11.40 33.05
C GLY A 200 12.34 12.82 33.55
N SER A 201 11.35 13.39 34.23
CA SER A 201 11.41 14.77 34.73
C SER A 201 12.57 14.98 35.71
N VAL A 202 13.31 16.08 35.52
CA VAL A 202 14.41 16.54 36.38
C VAL A 202 13.92 16.98 37.77
N ASN A 203 14.74 16.80 38.81
CA ASN A 203 14.51 17.42 40.13
C ASN A 203 14.97 18.90 40.07
N SER A 204 14.08 19.81 40.48
CA SER A 204 14.28 21.26 40.39
C SER A 204 15.60 21.79 40.99
N GLU A 205 16.18 21.09 41.97
CA GLU A 205 17.42 21.49 42.64
C GLU A 205 18.65 21.44 41.71
N LEU A 206 18.69 20.47 40.77
CA LEU A 206 19.84 20.25 39.89
C LEU A 206 19.95 21.32 38.79
N VAL A 207 18.83 21.97 38.44
CA VAL A 207 18.75 22.96 37.36
C VAL A 207 19.51 24.25 37.69
N SER A 208 19.61 24.61 38.97
CA SER A 208 20.27 25.84 39.41
C SER A 208 21.78 25.88 39.11
N GLY A 209 22.45 24.73 39.14
CA GLY A 209 23.88 24.59 38.87
C GLY A 209 24.22 24.51 37.38
N GLY A 210 23.26 24.13 36.53
CA GLY A 210 23.44 23.93 35.09
C GLY A 210 23.26 25.21 34.26
N ARG A 211 23.39 26.42 34.82
CA ARG A 211 23.20 27.68 34.07
C ARG A 211 24.39 28.11 33.21
N THR A 212 25.54 27.44 33.33
CA THR A 212 26.73 27.67 32.50
C THR A 212 26.80 26.62 31.39
N GLN A 213 25.74 26.54 30.57
CA GLN A 213 25.65 25.57 29.48
C GLN A 213 26.59 25.99 28.35
N GLY A 214 27.55 25.13 28.05
CA GLY A 214 28.56 25.35 27.02
C GLY A 214 28.04 25.07 25.60
N PRO A 215 28.92 25.11 24.59
CA PRO A 215 28.59 24.81 23.19
C PRO A 215 28.00 23.39 22.97
N THR A 216 28.21 22.47 23.91
CA THR A 216 27.65 21.10 23.89
C THR A 216 26.13 21.10 23.96
N PHE A 217 25.54 21.95 24.80
CA PHE A 217 24.09 22.05 24.96
C PHE A 217 23.41 22.55 23.69
N SER A 218 23.93 23.65 23.14
CA SER A 218 23.43 24.22 21.88
C SER A 218 23.45 23.18 20.76
N THR A 219 24.51 22.37 20.70
CA THR A 219 24.63 21.26 19.75
C THR A 219 23.56 20.20 20.00
N GLY A 220 23.31 19.84 21.26
CA GLY A 220 22.23 18.90 21.65
C GLY A 220 20.84 19.39 21.25
N VAL A 221 20.54 20.68 21.40
CA VAL A 221 19.25 21.27 20.97
C VAL A 221 19.08 21.15 19.46
N VAL A 222 20.12 21.49 18.69
CA VAL A 222 20.09 21.38 17.22
C VAL A 222 19.95 19.93 16.76
N ILE A 223 20.62 18.98 17.43
CA ILE A 223 20.48 17.54 17.13
C ILE A 223 19.06 17.08 17.42
N ASN A 224 18.49 17.45 18.57
CA ASN A 224 17.14 17.04 18.95
C ASN A 224 16.09 17.62 18.00
N LEU A 225 16.24 18.88 17.61
CA LEU A 225 15.37 19.54 16.63
C LEU A 225 15.41 18.81 15.27
N ASN A 226 16.61 18.53 14.75
CA ASN A 226 16.79 17.84 13.45
C ASN A 226 16.33 16.40 13.43
N THR A 227 16.45 15.70 14.56
CA THR A 227 16.10 14.28 14.64
C THR A 227 14.59 14.08 14.73
N ALA A 228 13.90 14.93 15.49
CA ALA A 228 12.46 14.79 15.73
C ALA A 228 11.57 15.44 14.66
N TRP A 229 12.02 16.51 14.00
CA TRP A 229 11.14 17.35 13.19
C TRP A 229 11.66 17.55 11.76
N ASN A 230 10.72 17.46 10.80
CA ASN A 230 10.87 17.80 9.39
C ASN A 230 10.14 19.13 9.08
N GLN A 231 10.09 19.53 7.81
CA GLN A 231 9.40 20.78 7.40
C GLN A 231 7.88 20.67 7.52
N ASP A 232 7.32 19.47 7.35
CA ASP A 232 5.87 19.22 7.39
C ASP A 232 5.28 19.56 8.77
N VAL A 233 4.13 20.22 8.78
CA VAL A 233 3.40 20.57 10.00
C VAL A 233 2.34 19.52 10.28
N GLU A 234 2.48 18.83 11.40
CA GLU A 234 1.53 17.83 11.89
C GLU A 234 0.79 18.40 13.09
N PRO A 235 -0.43 18.96 12.92
CA PRO A 235 -1.16 19.59 14.01
C PRO A 235 -1.52 18.57 15.10
N GLY A 236 -1.28 18.92 16.37
CA GLY A 236 -1.56 18.06 17.51
C GLY A 236 -0.55 16.93 17.76
N VAL A 237 0.46 16.78 16.89
CA VAL A 237 1.54 15.80 17.08
C VAL A 237 2.67 16.44 17.89
N LEU A 238 3.06 15.76 18.95
CA LEU A 238 4.16 16.11 19.84
C LEU A 238 5.21 15.01 19.72
N LYS A 239 6.44 15.43 19.45
CA LYS A 239 7.58 14.53 19.26
C LYS A 239 8.65 14.81 20.30
N ARG A 240 9.41 13.77 20.62
CA ARG A 240 10.57 13.82 21.50
C ARG A 240 11.67 12.90 20.97
N VAL A 241 12.91 13.33 21.16
CA VAL A 241 14.07 12.44 20.95
C VAL A 241 14.33 11.65 22.23
N VAL A 242 14.40 10.32 22.08
CA VAL A 242 14.78 9.32 23.07
C VAL A 242 15.93 8.52 22.47
N PRO A 243 17.20 8.84 22.78
CA PRO A 243 18.36 8.24 22.11
C PRO A 243 18.36 6.70 22.13
N LEU A 244 17.94 6.08 23.24
CA LEU A 244 17.89 4.62 23.37
C LEU A 244 16.84 3.96 22.45
N ALA A 245 15.84 4.71 21.98
CA ALA A 245 14.89 4.22 20.98
C ALA A 245 15.51 4.08 19.58
N ALA A 246 16.76 4.52 19.35
CA ALA A 246 17.49 4.31 18.09
C ALA A 246 17.60 2.84 17.68
N GLN A 247 17.64 1.94 18.67
CA GLN A 247 17.80 0.50 18.43
C GLN A 247 16.47 -0.20 18.11
N LEU A 248 15.35 0.47 18.38
CA LEU A 248 14.01 -0.05 18.11
C LEU A 248 13.66 0.18 16.64
N ASN A 249 12.94 -0.76 16.05
CA ASN A 249 12.41 -0.57 14.71
C ASN A 249 11.31 0.51 14.70
N ILE A 250 11.15 1.20 13.57
CA ILE A 250 10.05 2.14 13.36
C ILE A 250 8.71 1.42 13.59
N ASN A 251 7.75 2.14 14.17
CA ASN A 251 6.44 1.70 14.65
C ASN A 251 6.45 0.81 15.91
N SER A 252 7.61 0.64 16.57
CA SER A 252 7.61 0.11 17.94
C SER A 252 6.83 1.06 18.85
N THR A 253 6.22 0.56 19.92
CA THR A 253 5.54 1.40 20.91
C THR A 253 6.25 1.34 22.25
N ILE A 254 6.26 2.45 22.97
CA ILE A 254 6.83 2.57 24.32
C ILE A 254 5.72 3.00 25.26
N ASP A 255 5.44 2.18 26.28
CA ASP A 255 4.24 2.29 27.11
C ASP A 255 4.13 3.65 27.81
N ARG A 256 5.22 4.22 28.30
CA ARG A 256 5.20 5.49 29.06
C ARG A 256 6.36 6.38 28.70
N VAL A 257 6.09 7.40 27.89
CA VAL A 257 7.07 8.44 27.55
C VAL A 257 6.56 9.80 28.02
N PRO A 258 7.33 10.56 28.84
CA PRO A 258 6.99 11.94 29.09
C PRO A 258 7.34 12.79 27.85
N LEU A 259 6.34 13.43 27.26
CA LEU A 259 6.47 14.33 26.12
C LEU A 259 6.25 15.78 26.55
N PRO A 260 7.11 16.73 26.11
CA PRO A 260 6.85 18.14 26.30
C PRO A 260 5.66 18.57 25.44
N PHE A 261 4.86 19.49 25.96
CA PHE A 261 3.88 20.20 25.15
C PHE A 261 4.04 21.70 25.28
N PHE A 262 3.77 22.36 24.16
CA PHE A 262 3.68 23.80 24.06
C PHE A 262 2.47 24.09 23.18
N ALA A 263 1.57 24.96 23.62
CA ALA A 263 0.40 25.37 22.87
C ALA A 263 0.41 26.88 22.74
N ALA A 264 0.51 27.40 21.52
CA ALA A 264 0.28 28.79 21.22
C ALA A 264 -1.23 29.01 21.10
N ASN A 265 -1.82 29.75 22.03
CA ASN A 265 -3.27 29.95 22.09
C ASN A 265 -3.72 31.12 21.22
N LYS A 266 -2.90 32.18 21.14
CA LYS A 266 -3.22 33.39 20.38
C LYS A 266 -1.93 34.08 19.96
N VAL A 267 -1.85 34.46 18.68
CA VAL A 267 -0.78 35.32 18.15
C VAL A 267 -1.35 36.72 17.89
N GLU A 268 -0.88 37.71 18.66
CA GLU A 268 -1.28 39.11 18.49
C GLU A 268 -0.17 39.90 17.81
N TRP A 269 -0.43 40.39 16.59
CA TRP A 269 0.51 41.21 15.83
C TRP A 269 0.39 42.70 16.19
N PHE A 270 1.51 43.39 16.34
CA PHE A 270 1.52 44.79 16.76
C PHE A 270 2.14 45.73 15.72
N SER A 271 1.53 46.89 15.55
CA SER A 271 2.02 47.92 14.62
C SER A 271 3.32 48.59 15.07
N LYS A 272 4.11 49.06 14.09
CA LYS A 272 5.39 49.77 14.30
C LYS A 272 5.38 50.78 15.47
N PRO A 273 4.49 51.81 15.51
CA PRO A 273 4.57 52.84 16.55
C PRO A 273 4.33 52.33 17.97
N ALA A 274 3.65 51.18 18.13
CA ALA A 274 3.39 50.60 19.45
C ALA A 274 4.59 49.80 20.01
N VAL A 275 5.53 49.42 19.14
CA VAL A 275 6.52 48.36 19.42
C VAL A 275 7.94 48.85 19.30
N GLU A 276 8.21 49.74 18.35
CA GLU A 276 9.56 50.11 17.96
C GLU A 276 10.40 50.59 19.17
N GLU A 277 9.84 51.49 19.98
CA GLU A 277 10.49 51.95 21.22
C GLU A 277 10.74 50.81 22.22
N ARG A 278 9.80 49.87 22.38
CA ARG A 278 9.95 48.73 23.30
C ARG A 278 11.03 47.77 22.83
N VAL A 279 11.07 47.47 21.53
CA VAL A 279 12.09 46.61 20.93
C VAL A 279 13.46 47.27 21.05
N TYR A 280 13.56 48.57 20.80
CA TYR A 280 14.82 49.29 20.98
C TYR A 280 15.30 49.30 22.43
N GLN A 281 14.41 49.60 23.39
CA GLN A 281 14.77 49.57 24.81
C GLN A 281 15.20 48.17 25.26
N ALA A 282 14.48 47.14 24.83
CA ALA A 282 14.85 45.75 25.14
C ALA A 282 16.22 45.41 24.55
N ILE A 283 16.44 45.69 23.27
CA ILE A 283 17.71 45.43 22.61
C ILE A 283 18.87 46.22 23.26
N ASP A 284 18.68 47.50 23.59
CA ASP A 284 19.71 48.31 24.26
C ASP A 284 20.04 47.78 25.66
N SER A 285 19.03 47.33 26.41
CA SER A 285 19.25 46.69 27.72
C SER A 285 20.05 45.40 27.62
N LEU A 286 19.92 44.70 26.49
CA LEU A 286 20.59 43.43 26.22
C LEU A 286 21.95 43.60 25.52
N ALA A 287 22.19 44.72 24.86
CA ALA A 287 23.41 44.98 24.08
C ALA A 287 24.70 44.85 24.90
N ASN A 288 24.65 45.12 26.21
CA ASN A 288 25.83 44.95 27.08
C ASN A 288 26.07 43.50 27.53
N SER A 289 25.14 42.58 27.23
CA SER A 289 25.27 41.16 27.57
C SER A 289 26.09 40.42 26.50
N THR A 290 27.10 39.66 26.93
CA THR A 290 27.87 38.77 26.03
C THR A 290 26.99 37.72 25.34
N ARG A 291 25.83 37.39 25.93
CA ARG A 291 24.84 36.46 25.35
C ARG A 291 24.04 37.06 24.20
N PHE A 292 24.06 38.38 24.03
CA PHE A 292 23.24 39.08 23.04
C PHE A 292 23.90 39.16 21.65
N ARG A 293 25.22 39.02 21.58
CA ARG A 293 25.93 39.05 20.29
C ARG A 293 25.45 37.95 19.31
N PRO A 294 25.37 36.66 19.71
CA PRO A 294 24.82 35.62 18.85
C PRO A 294 23.37 35.90 18.43
N PHE A 295 22.57 36.49 19.31
CA PHE A 295 21.19 36.89 18.98
C PHE A 295 21.17 37.85 17.78
N ILE A 296 21.94 38.94 17.81
CA ILE A 296 21.96 39.92 16.72
C ILE A 296 22.46 39.30 15.40
N GLU A 297 23.55 38.54 15.47
CA GLU A 297 24.12 37.90 14.28
C GLU A 297 23.12 36.95 13.61
N GLN A 298 22.39 36.16 14.40
CA GLN A 298 21.38 35.22 13.91
C GLN A 298 20.09 35.91 13.47
N MET A 299 19.64 36.95 14.18
CA MET A 299 18.42 37.69 13.81
C MET A 299 18.53 38.40 12.46
N SER A 300 19.74 38.65 11.96
CA SER A 300 19.96 39.17 10.60
C SER A 300 19.62 38.17 9.48
N GLN A 301 19.35 36.91 9.80
CA GLN A 301 19.02 35.88 8.82
C GLN A 301 17.53 35.91 8.43
N PRO A 302 17.20 35.73 7.13
CA PRO A 302 15.85 35.46 6.67
C PRO A 302 15.16 34.34 7.46
N GLY A 303 13.99 34.65 8.02
CA GLY A 303 13.20 33.73 8.84
C GLY A 303 13.66 33.59 10.27
N ALA A 304 14.64 34.38 10.73
CA ALA A 304 15.06 34.30 12.12
C ALA A 304 13.94 34.69 13.08
N ILE A 305 13.80 33.92 14.15
CA ILE A 305 12.84 34.18 15.23
C ILE A 305 13.59 34.30 16.55
N GLY A 306 13.22 35.30 17.35
CA GLY A 306 13.86 35.57 18.63
C GLY A 306 12.87 36.15 19.63
N LEU A 307 13.11 35.89 20.93
CA LEU A 307 12.33 36.48 22.01
C LEU A 307 12.91 37.83 22.42
N ILE A 308 12.06 38.82 22.67
CA ILE A 308 12.44 40.15 23.13
C ILE A 308 12.05 40.31 24.59
N ILE A 309 12.94 39.93 25.50
CA ILE A 309 12.67 40.04 26.93
C ILE A 309 12.91 41.48 27.39
N THR A 310 11.86 42.12 27.90
CA THR A 310 11.96 43.39 28.65
C THR A 310 12.02 43.17 30.15
N ASN A 311 11.45 42.07 30.65
CA ASN A 311 11.43 41.72 32.06
C ASN A 311 11.71 40.23 32.28
N TYR A 312 12.95 39.92 32.65
CA TYR A 312 13.38 38.54 32.90
C TYR A 312 12.61 37.88 34.05
N SER A 313 12.19 38.65 35.06
CA SER A 313 11.45 38.10 36.20
C SER A 313 10.08 37.54 35.81
N ALA A 314 9.46 38.08 34.76
CA ALA A 314 8.19 37.59 34.22
C ALA A 314 8.35 36.25 33.47
N LEU A 315 9.56 35.90 33.04
CA LEU A 315 9.85 34.61 32.41
C LEU A 315 10.11 33.52 33.46
N MET A 316 10.76 33.89 34.56
CA MET A 316 11.01 33.00 35.71
C MET A 316 9.75 32.70 36.51
N ASN A 317 8.86 33.68 36.63
CA ASN A 317 7.59 33.56 37.34
C ASN A 317 6.45 33.99 36.39
N PRO A 318 6.12 33.14 35.40
CA PRO A 318 5.11 33.47 34.42
C PRO A 318 3.76 33.70 35.12
N PRO A 319 3.00 34.74 34.74
CA PRO A 319 1.63 34.90 35.21
C PRO A 319 0.75 33.74 34.73
N GLU A 320 -0.47 33.61 35.25
CA GLU A 320 -1.40 32.53 34.88
C GLU A 320 -1.67 32.47 33.36
N SER A 321 -1.59 33.61 32.67
CA SER A 321 -1.70 33.72 31.21
C SER A 321 -0.43 34.39 30.66
N PRO A 322 0.66 33.63 30.48
CA PRO A 322 1.92 34.20 30.05
C PRO A 322 1.89 34.55 28.55
N THR A 323 2.66 35.57 28.19
CA THR A 323 2.82 36.03 26.81
C THR A 323 4.30 36.09 26.45
N LEU A 324 4.62 35.68 25.21
CA LEU A 324 5.96 35.72 24.66
C LEU A 324 6.08 36.81 23.61
N PRO A 325 6.85 37.88 23.87
CA PRO A 325 7.17 38.89 22.86
C PRO A 325 8.18 38.33 21.85
N LEU A 326 7.77 38.21 20.60
CA LEU A 326 8.55 37.65 19.51
C LEU A 326 8.90 38.71 18.48
N LEU A 327 10.14 38.67 18.00
CA LEU A 327 10.63 39.39 16.83
C LEU A 327 10.97 38.37 15.76
N ILE A 328 10.43 38.54 14.55
CA ILE A 328 10.64 37.62 13.43
C ILE A 328 11.16 38.41 12.22
N ASN A 329 12.27 37.99 11.64
CA ASN A 329 12.82 38.56 10.41
C ASN A 329 12.12 37.96 9.19
N VAL A 330 11.25 38.72 8.56
CA VAL A 330 10.46 38.32 7.40
C VAL A 330 11.12 38.66 6.06
N ALA A 331 12.37 39.14 6.06
CA ALA A 331 13.08 39.45 4.81
C ALA A 331 13.36 38.18 3.97
N ARG A 332 13.15 38.23 2.65
CA ARG A 332 13.41 37.10 1.74
C ARG A 332 14.89 36.80 1.54
N LYS A 333 15.71 37.84 1.55
CA LYS A 333 17.14 37.77 1.30
C LYS A 333 17.85 38.68 2.27
N ARG A 334 19.08 38.30 2.66
CA ARG A 334 19.96 39.18 3.40
C ARG A 334 20.29 40.38 2.53
N GLN A 335 19.86 41.56 2.96
CA GLN A 335 20.04 42.78 2.20
C GLN A 335 21.41 43.37 2.54
N TYR A 336 22.34 43.33 1.57
CA TYR A 336 23.69 43.89 1.74
C TYR A 336 23.79 45.34 1.23
N ASN A 337 22.76 45.86 0.56
CA ASN A 337 22.75 47.20 -0.02
C ASN A 337 22.05 48.21 0.89
N PHE A 338 22.86 49.01 1.58
CA PHE A 338 22.46 50.09 2.50
C PHE A 338 21.76 51.28 1.80
N ASN A 339 21.95 51.45 0.49
CA ASN A 339 21.48 52.66 -0.22
C ASN A 339 20.10 52.54 -0.87
N SER A 340 19.38 51.42 -0.68
CA SER A 340 18.01 51.29 -1.18
C SER A 340 17.05 51.83 -0.12
N TYR A 341 16.38 52.94 -0.43
CA TYR A 341 15.26 53.46 0.36
C TYR A 341 14.20 52.38 0.58
N ASP A 342 14.27 51.77 1.76
CA ASP A 342 13.19 51.70 2.75
C ASP A 342 11.81 51.19 2.32
N VAL A 343 11.74 49.97 1.75
CA VAL A 343 10.43 49.30 1.70
C VAL A 343 10.52 47.83 2.06
N CYS A 344 10.19 47.52 3.30
CA CYS A 344 9.65 46.22 3.67
C CYS A 344 8.29 46.08 2.99
N ASN A 345 8.29 45.51 1.78
CA ASN A 345 7.09 45.24 0.99
C ASN A 345 7.03 43.75 0.68
N SER A 346 5.98 43.35 -0.02
CA SER A 346 5.77 41.97 -0.46
C SER A 346 6.85 41.43 -1.40
N SER A 347 7.63 42.29 -2.07
CA SER A 347 8.72 41.84 -2.94
C SER A 347 10.00 41.53 -2.16
N THR A 348 10.20 42.19 -1.01
CA THR A 348 11.37 42.04 -0.15
C THR A 348 11.11 41.12 1.05
N THR A 349 9.84 40.83 1.37
CA THR A 349 9.43 40.00 2.52
C THR A 349 8.66 38.75 2.12
N PHE A 350 8.62 37.74 3.00
CA PHE A 350 7.80 36.53 2.83
C PHE A 350 6.30 36.79 3.06
N LEU A 351 5.93 38.01 3.43
CA LEU A 351 4.53 38.38 3.67
C LEU A 351 3.77 38.53 2.34
N PRO A 352 2.56 37.96 2.21
CA PRO A 352 1.71 38.20 1.06
C PRO A 352 1.31 39.68 0.92
N ASN A 353 0.86 40.09 -0.26
CA ASN A 353 0.48 41.48 -0.56
C ASN A 353 -0.71 42.01 0.28
N ASP A 354 -1.47 41.13 0.91
CA ASP A 354 -2.76 41.41 1.55
C ASP A 354 -2.71 41.31 3.09
N THR A 355 -1.54 41.53 3.70
CA THR A 355 -1.36 41.20 5.12
C THR A 355 -1.87 42.26 6.07
N THR A 356 -2.74 41.82 6.99
CA THR A 356 -3.04 42.45 8.29
C THR A 356 -1.85 42.51 9.24
N VAL A 357 -0.72 41.85 8.91
CA VAL A 357 0.48 41.77 9.73
C VAL A 357 1.38 42.99 9.48
N PRO A 358 1.48 43.92 10.44
CA PRO A 358 2.37 45.07 10.32
C PRO A 358 3.84 44.63 10.41
N ASN A 359 4.64 45.09 9.45
CA ASN A 359 6.08 44.92 9.45
C ASN A 359 6.79 46.28 9.52
N PHE A 360 8.05 46.28 9.93
CA PHE A 360 8.88 47.46 10.00
C PHE A 360 10.34 47.12 9.72
N ARG A 361 11.07 48.07 9.14
CA ARG A 361 12.52 47.98 9.06
C ARG A 361 13.12 48.37 10.40
N LEU A 362 14.04 47.57 10.90
CA LEU A 362 14.86 47.90 12.05
C LEU A 362 16.28 48.06 11.51
N GLU A 363 16.85 49.27 11.57
CA GLU A 363 18.20 49.56 11.09
C GLU A 363 19.00 50.20 12.24
N ARG A 364 19.82 49.40 12.95
CA ARG A 364 20.59 49.91 14.08
C ARG A 364 22.01 49.38 14.13
N ILE A 365 22.95 50.30 14.35
CA ILE A 365 24.37 50.04 14.58
C ILE A 365 24.61 50.04 16.09
N PHE A 366 25.13 48.94 16.62
CA PHE A 366 25.59 48.83 18.00
C PHE A 366 27.10 49.05 18.05
N GLY A 367 27.50 50.28 18.41
CA GLY A 367 28.88 50.76 18.34
C GLY A 367 29.77 50.47 19.56
N ASN A 368 29.25 49.83 20.62
CA ASN A 368 29.94 49.73 21.92
C ASN A 368 30.70 48.41 22.17
N PHE A 369 30.83 47.52 21.19
CA PHE A 369 31.65 46.32 21.37
C PHE A 369 33.09 46.60 20.95
N ALA A 370 34.04 46.35 21.86
CA ALA A 370 35.46 46.72 21.74
C ALA A 370 36.18 46.27 20.45
N THR A 371 35.58 45.39 19.64
CA THR A 371 36.22 44.82 18.43
C THR A 371 35.30 44.70 17.21
N SER A 372 34.01 45.05 17.27
CA SER A 372 33.10 44.90 16.11
C SER A 372 31.80 45.69 16.26
N THR A 373 31.42 46.48 15.26
CA THR A 373 30.05 47.03 15.17
C THR A 373 29.07 45.92 14.81
N LEU A 374 28.10 45.63 15.68
CA LEU A 374 27.00 44.73 15.34
C LEU A 374 25.91 45.52 14.62
N PHE A 375 25.39 44.95 13.53
CA PHE A 375 24.36 45.58 12.73
C PHE A 375 23.14 44.67 12.66
N LEU A 376 22.01 45.18 13.16
CA LEU A 376 20.72 44.53 13.00
C LEU A 376 19.97 45.32 11.93
N ASP A 377 19.90 44.73 10.73
CA ASP A 377 19.13 45.24 9.61
C ASP A 377 18.31 44.12 8.98
N GLY A 378 17.08 44.46 8.62
CA GLY A 378 16.10 43.53 8.12
C GLY A 378 14.69 44.08 8.25
N CYS A 379 13.75 43.30 7.71
CA CYS A 379 12.33 43.54 7.84
C CYS A 379 11.79 42.64 8.93
N TYR A 380 11.25 43.24 9.98
CA TYR A 380 10.79 42.51 11.15
C TYR A 380 9.29 42.67 11.34
N VAL A 381 8.69 41.64 11.92
CA VAL A 381 7.35 41.69 12.52
C VAL A 381 7.49 41.41 14.01
N TYR A 382 6.55 41.94 14.79
CA TYR A 382 6.50 41.72 16.22
C TYR A 382 5.14 41.17 16.63
N ALA A 383 5.18 40.15 17.48
CA ALA A 383 3.98 39.52 18.02
C ALA A 383 4.10 39.29 19.52
N ASN A 384 2.96 39.30 20.22
CA ASN A 384 2.85 38.61 21.50
C ASN A 384 2.10 37.30 21.30
N VAL A 385 2.71 36.21 21.77
CA VAL A 385 2.09 34.89 21.72
C VAL A 385 1.64 34.51 23.12
N SER A 386 0.33 34.38 23.34
CA SER A 386 -0.17 33.75 24.56
C SER A 386 0.02 32.25 24.45
N TYR A 387 0.53 31.63 25.52
CA TYR A 387 0.92 30.22 25.46
C TYR A 387 0.58 29.46 26.73
N GLN A 388 0.54 28.14 26.58
CA GLN A 388 0.54 27.17 27.67
C GLN A 388 1.66 26.17 27.44
N THR A 389 2.29 25.72 28.51
CA THR A 389 3.35 24.73 28.45
C THR A 389 3.26 23.77 29.61
N GLY A 390 3.78 22.56 29.39
CA GLY A 390 3.90 21.53 30.39
C GLY A 390 4.48 20.28 29.76
N PHE A 391 4.24 19.14 30.40
CA PHE A 391 4.52 17.84 29.83
C PHE A 391 3.36 16.90 30.14
N GLY A 392 3.19 15.88 29.33
CA GLY A 392 2.22 14.81 29.55
C GLY A 392 2.85 13.44 29.34
N ILE A 393 2.19 12.41 29.83
CA ILE A 393 2.58 11.02 29.61
C ILE A 393 1.86 10.51 28.37
N CYS A 394 2.65 10.18 27.36
CA CYS A 394 2.20 9.47 26.18
C CYS A 394 2.16 7.97 26.48
N LYS A 395 0.99 7.36 26.32
CA LYS A 395 0.81 5.91 26.38
C LYS A 395 0.96 5.27 25.01
N ASP A 396 1.63 4.12 24.97
CA ASP A 396 1.93 3.39 23.74
C ASP A 396 2.56 4.27 22.66
N CYS A 397 3.52 5.11 23.08
CA CYS A 397 4.14 6.13 22.26
C CYS A 397 4.93 5.52 21.11
N ARG A 398 4.59 5.90 19.86
CA ARG A 398 5.11 5.25 18.67
C ARG A 398 6.47 5.81 18.29
N VAL A 399 7.42 4.93 18.00
CA VAL A 399 8.73 5.26 17.42
C VAL A 399 8.56 5.56 15.93
N THR A 400 8.77 6.80 15.50
CA THR A 400 8.50 7.23 14.11
C THR A 400 9.75 7.31 13.25
N SER A 401 10.88 7.59 13.87
CA SER A 401 12.19 7.57 13.26
C SER A 401 13.21 7.07 14.29
N PRO A 402 14.45 6.73 13.89
CA PRO A 402 15.49 6.38 14.85
C PRO A 402 15.59 7.46 15.94
N SER A 403 15.44 7.04 17.20
CA SER A 403 15.41 7.90 18.39
C SER A 403 14.21 8.84 18.51
N THR A 404 13.23 8.89 17.62
CA THR A 404 12.08 9.79 17.79
C THR A 404 10.83 9.01 18.15
N VAL A 405 10.16 9.49 19.19
CA VAL A 405 8.84 9.01 19.61
C VAL A 405 7.82 10.11 19.44
N GLN A 406 6.59 9.73 19.10
CA GLN A 406 5.46 10.64 18.98
C GLN A 406 4.21 10.09 19.65
N ASN A 407 3.31 11.00 20.02
CA ASN A 407 1.97 10.61 20.42
C ASN A 407 1.07 10.34 19.21
N ASP A 408 0.36 9.21 19.23
CA ASP A 408 -0.80 8.97 18.36
C ASP A 408 -2.13 9.10 19.14
N THR A 409 -2.05 9.29 20.45
CA THR A 409 -3.19 9.48 21.37
C THR A 409 -3.05 10.79 22.16
N GLU A 410 -4.13 11.23 22.79
CA GLU A 410 -4.08 12.40 23.68
C GLU A 410 -3.15 12.13 24.88
N LEU A 411 -2.36 13.14 25.23
CA LEU A 411 -1.46 13.06 26.38
C LEU A 411 -2.24 12.92 27.69
N GLN A 412 -1.77 12.01 28.55
CA GLN A 412 -2.32 11.81 29.88
C GLN A 412 -1.53 12.61 30.93
N GLU A 413 -2.17 12.90 32.07
CA GLU A 413 -1.50 13.53 33.22
C GLU A 413 -0.75 14.84 32.88
N MET A 414 -1.37 15.75 32.13
CA MET A 414 -0.79 17.05 31.80
C MET A 414 -0.41 17.81 33.08
N LYS A 415 0.89 18.02 33.27
CA LYS A 415 1.47 18.64 34.47
C LYS A 415 2.40 19.77 34.07
N LYS A 416 2.37 20.86 34.84
CA LYS A 416 3.37 21.91 34.75
C LYS A 416 4.62 21.47 35.53
N SER A 417 5.80 21.70 34.97
CA SER A 417 7.08 21.41 35.63
C SER A 417 7.94 22.67 35.63
N SER A 418 8.84 22.80 36.59
CA SER A 418 9.87 23.83 36.54
C SER A 418 10.68 23.71 35.24
N LEU A 419 10.94 22.49 34.77
CA LEU A 419 11.69 22.25 33.53
C LEU A 419 11.00 22.79 32.28
N THR A 420 9.66 22.78 32.25
CA THR A 420 8.92 23.29 31.09
C THR A 420 9.00 24.81 31.04
N ASP A 421 9.01 25.47 32.20
CA ASP A 421 9.24 26.91 32.31
C ASP A 421 10.70 27.26 31.96
N TYR A 422 11.68 26.48 32.43
CA TYR A 422 13.10 26.64 32.07
C TYR A 422 13.36 26.47 30.57
N ALA A 423 12.67 25.52 29.91
CA ALA A 423 12.78 25.38 28.47
C ALA A 423 12.29 26.64 27.74
N VAL A 424 11.21 27.28 28.21
CA VAL A 424 10.75 28.58 27.68
C VAL A 424 11.74 29.70 27.98
N GLU A 425 12.35 29.72 29.17
CA GLU A 425 13.42 30.67 29.52
C GLU A 425 14.57 30.61 28.52
N LEU A 426 15.00 29.39 28.17
CA LEU A 426 16.12 29.16 27.27
C LEU A 426 15.82 29.38 25.80
N MET A 427 14.55 29.42 25.40
CA MET A 427 14.18 29.84 24.05
C MET A 427 14.73 31.23 23.75
N TYR A 428 14.86 32.11 24.74
CA TYR A 428 15.41 33.44 24.50
C TYR A 428 16.86 33.42 24.02
N GLU A 429 17.66 32.49 24.55
CA GLU A 429 19.06 32.35 24.18
C GLU A 429 19.23 31.53 22.89
N HIS A 430 18.43 30.47 22.72
CA HIS A 430 18.67 29.50 21.64
C HIS A 430 17.78 29.66 20.41
N LEU A 431 16.58 30.24 20.50
CA LEU A 431 15.64 30.31 19.38
C LEU A 431 16.25 30.93 18.10
N PRO A 432 17.02 32.05 18.17
CA PRO A 432 17.68 32.59 16.99
C PRO A 432 18.70 31.63 16.38
N THR A 433 19.41 30.86 17.20
CA THR A 433 20.42 29.88 16.75
C THR A 433 19.81 28.66 16.07
N LEU A 434 18.51 28.45 16.18
CA LEU A 434 17.78 27.38 15.49
C LEU A 434 17.36 27.77 14.06
N THR A 435 17.40 29.06 13.72
CA THR A 435 17.07 29.57 12.37
C THR A 435 17.83 28.90 11.23
N PRO A 436 19.14 28.62 11.33
CA PRO A 436 19.86 27.93 10.26
C PRO A 436 19.35 26.51 9.97
N VAL A 437 18.57 25.92 10.88
CA VAL A 437 18.02 24.56 10.79
C VAL A 437 16.72 24.54 9.97
N LYS A 438 16.83 24.99 8.71
CA LYS A 438 15.67 25.15 7.80
C LYS A 438 14.94 23.85 7.48
N THR A 439 15.58 22.70 7.65
CA THR A 439 14.97 21.37 7.38
C THR A 439 13.99 20.93 8.47
N SER A 440 14.01 21.57 9.63
CA SER A 440 13.19 21.20 10.79
C SER A 440 12.19 22.27 11.18
N LEU A 441 12.10 23.34 10.41
CA LEU A 441 11.09 24.40 10.55
C LEU A 441 10.26 24.44 9.26
N PRO A 442 8.96 24.78 9.34
CA PRO A 442 8.14 24.94 8.14
C PRO A 442 8.66 26.08 7.27
N GLU A 443 8.23 26.12 6.01
CA GLU A 443 8.57 27.25 5.16
C GLU A 443 7.77 28.49 5.58
N LEU A 444 8.49 29.59 5.86
CA LEU A 444 7.90 30.86 6.29
C LEU A 444 6.95 31.48 5.24
N ALA A 445 7.12 31.10 3.97
CA ALA A 445 6.36 31.67 2.86
C ALA A 445 4.90 31.16 2.79
N ASP A 446 4.60 30.03 3.42
CA ASP A 446 3.28 29.40 3.32
C ASP A 446 2.27 30.05 4.26
N ASP A 447 2.59 30.08 5.57
CA ASP A 447 1.78 30.72 6.59
C ASP A 447 2.64 31.11 7.81
N LEU A 448 2.69 32.41 8.10
CA LEU A 448 3.46 33.00 9.18
C LEU A 448 2.99 32.51 10.57
N GLU A 449 1.69 32.36 10.79
CA GLU A 449 1.17 31.95 12.09
C GLU A 449 1.49 30.47 12.37
N THR A 450 1.32 29.62 11.35
CA THR A 450 1.76 28.22 11.38
C THR A 450 3.27 28.12 11.59
N TYR A 451 4.07 28.94 10.90
CA TYR A 451 5.53 28.99 11.08
C TYR A 451 5.91 29.32 12.54
N VAL A 452 5.35 30.40 13.10
CA VAL A 452 5.64 30.83 14.48
C VAL A 452 5.23 29.75 15.47
N THR A 453 4.02 29.23 15.35
CA THR A 453 3.50 28.20 16.26
C THR A 453 4.37 26.94 16.21
N ALA A 454 4.70 26.44 15.02
CA ALA A 454 5.58 25.29 14.86
C ALA A 454 6.98 25.56 15.39
N ALA A 455 7.58 26.73 15.10
CA ALA A 455 8.91 27.08 15.58
C ALA A 455 8.98 27.10 17.12
N LEU A 456 7.96 27.64 17.80
CA LEU A 456 7.91 27.65 19.26
C LEU A 456 7.75 26.23 19.83
N ILE A 457 6.83 25.43 19.29
CA ILE A 457 6.60 24.05 19.73
C ILE A 457 7.86 23.21 19.60
N ARG A 458 8.50 23.26 18.43
CA ARG A 458 9.68 22.44 18.12
C ARG A 458 10.90 22.87 18.92
N SER A 459 11.08 24.17 19.11
CA SER A 459 12.19 24.71 19.91
C SER A 459 12.03 24.39 21.39
N HIS A 460 10.80 24.54 21.92
CA HIS A 460 10.48 24.14 23.29
C HIS A 460 10.71 22.65 23.50
N SER A 461 10.20 21.80 22.60
CA SER A 461 10.40 20.35 22.66
C SER A 461 11.89 19.97 22.61
N ALA A 462 12.67 20.59 21.71
CA ALA A 462 14.10 20.32 21.60
C ALA A 462 14.86 20.71 22.87
N LEU A 463 14.63 21.92 23.41
CA LEU A 463 15.24 22.41 24.64
C LEU A 463 14.90 21.54 25.84
N TRP A 464 13.62 21.21 26.01
CA TRP A 464 13.15 20.36 27.10
C TRP A 464 13.72 18.93 26.99
N SER A 465 13.82 18.38 25.78
CA SER A 465 14.40 17.06 25.54
C SER A 465 15.89 17.05 25.88
N THR A 466 16.65 18.06 25.42
CA THR A 466 18.09 18.17 25.71
C THR A 466 18.35 18.23 27.22
N TRP A 467 17.54 18.99 27.96
CA TRP A 467 17.64 19.03 29.42
C TRP A 467 17.35 17.70 30.10
N ASN A 468 16.28 17.00 29.69
CA ASN A 468 15.99 15.70 30.29
C ASN A 468 17.04 14.66 29.95
N ASP A 469 17.62 14.70 28.76
CA ASP A 469 18.66 13.74 28.39
C ASP A 469 19.96 13.97 29.18
N GLU A 470 20.25 15.22 29.56
CA GLU A 470 21.44 15.57 30.33
C GLU A 470 21.25 15.39 31.85
N PHE A 471 20.07 15.72 32.39
CA PHE A 471 19.84 15.79 33.85
C PHE A 471 18.63 14.99 34.35
N GLY A 472 17.85 14.41 33.46
CA GLY A 472 16.64 13.67 33.81
C GLY A 472 16.98 12.34 34.50
N TYR A 473 16.14 11.93 35.44
CA TYR A 473 16.28 10.60 36.03
C TYR A 473 15.86 9.53 35.03
N ALA A 474 16.63 8.44 34.94
CA ALA A 474 16.21 7.28 34.17
C ALA A 474 14.96 6.66 34.81
N GLN A 475 13.88 6.55 34.03
CA GLN A 475 12.68 5.80 34.35
C GLN A 475 12.59 4.61 33.41
N ASN A 476 12.32 3.44 33.95
CA ASN A 476 12.10 2.24 33.14
C ASN A 476 10.68 2.27 32.59
N SER A 477 10.55 2.12 31.28
CA SER A 477 9.27 1.97 30.59
C SER A 477 9.27 0.67 29.80
N THR A 478 8.15 -0.05 29.77
CA THR A 478 7.99 -1.22 28.92
C THR A 478 7.83 -0.79 27.45
N TYR A 479 8.23 -1.65 26.52
CA TYR A 479 8.04 -1.39 25.10
C TYR A 479 7.60 -2.64 24.33
N MET A 480 6.87 -2.43 23.24
CA MET A 480 6.50 -3.46 22.27
C MET A 480 7.27 -3.19 20.97
N PRO A 481 8.33 -3.95 20.69
CA PRO A 481 9.10 -3.74 19.49
C PRO A 481 8.30 -4.13 18.24
N ALA A 482 8.45 -3.33 17.20
CA ALA A 482 7.89 -3.62 15.90
C ALA A 482 8.83 -4.47 15.06
N PHE A 483 8.25 -5.17 14.10
CA PHE A 483 8.99 -5.93 13.10
C PHE A 483 8.33 -5.77 11.74
N SER A 484 9.14 -5.92 10.70
CA SER A 484 8.70 -5.71 9.32
C SER A 484 7.70 -6.79 8.90
N THR A 485 6.55 -6.36 8.41
CA THR A 485 5.51 -7.20 7.84
C THR A 485 5.17 -6.73 6.44
N LEU A 486 4.41 -7.53 5.70
CA LEU A 486 3.83 -7.15 4.43
C LEU A 486 2.33 -7.14 4.57
N LYS A 487 1.71 -6.03 4.22
CA LYS A 487 0.25 -5.95 4.08
C LYS A 487 -0.10 -6.38 2.67
N ALA A 488 -1.01 -7.35 2.53
CA ALA A 488 -1.56 -7.66 1.23
C ALA A 488 -2.61 -6.59 0.88
N GLU A 489 -2.42 -5.94 -0.26
CA GLU A 489 -3.37 -5.00 -0.84
C GLU A 489 -3.87 -5.59 -2.16
N ILE A 490 -5.18 -5.77 -2.27
CA ILE A 490 -5.80 -6.46 -3.40
C ILE A 490 -6.43 -5.45 -4.35
N SER A 491 -6.02 -5.50 -5.62
CA SER A 491 -6.66 -4.73 -6.68
C SER A 491 -7.99 -5.38 -7.08
N HIS A 492 -9.10 -4.89 -6.50
CA HIS A 492 -10.44 -5.42 -6.74
C HIS A 492 -10.82 -5.44 -8.22
N SER A 493 -10.43 -4.42 -8.99
CA SER A 493 -10.71 -4.35 -10.44
C SER A 493 -10.07 -5.49 -11.22
N ARG A 494 -8.84 -5.88 -10.88
CA ARG A 494 -8.15 -7.02 -11.49
C ARG A 494 -8.78 -8.35 -11.09
N VAL A 495 -9.16 -8.50 -9.82
CA VAL A 495 -9.87 -9.70 -9.32
C VAL A 495 -11.22 -9.88 -10.01
N TYR A 496 -12.04 -8.82 -10.08
CA TYR A 496 -13.33 -8.87 -10.77
C TYR A 496 -13.17 -9.07 -12.28
N GLY A 497 -12.18 -8.41 -12.90
CA GLY A 497 -11.86 -8.64 -14.31
C GLY A 497 -11.50 -10.10 -14.61
N TRP A 498 -10.70 -10.72 -13.74
CA TRP A 498 -10.44 -12.15 -13.83
C TRP A 498 -11.70 -13.00 -13.62
N MET A 499 -12.50 -12.69 -12.59
CA MET A 499 -13.73 -13.41 -12.31
C MET A 499 -14.67 -13.39 -13.51
N VAL A 500 -14.86 -12.25 -14.16
CA VAL A 500 -15.67 -12.13 -15.38
C VAL A 500 -15.14 -13.03 -16.49
N LEU A 501 -13.82 -13.10 -16.69
CA LEU A 501 -13.22 -14.01 -17.67
C LEU A 501 -13.46 -15.48 -17.30
N GLN A 502 -13.37 -15.86 -16.03
CA GLN A 502 -13.65 -17.23 -15.59
C GLN A 502 -15.14 -17.59 -15.71
N LEU A 503 -16.03 -16.64 -15.43
CA LEU A 503 -17.47 -16.82 -15.60
C LEU A 503 -17.89 -16.87 -17.07
N SER A 504 -17.10 -16.30 -17.98
CA SER A 504 -17.36 -16.42 -19.41
C SER A 504 -17.25 -17.87 -19.90
N LEU A 505 -16.33 -18.67 -19.33
CA LEU A 505 -16.23 -20.11 -19.58
C LEU A 505 -17.50 -20.83 -19.11
N THR A 506 -17.94 -20.56 -17.87
CA THR A 506 -19.09 -21.26 -17.28
C THR A 506 -20.38 -20.91 -18.02
N LEU A 507 -20.56 -19.64 -18.37
CA LEU A 507 -21.67 -19.18 -19.20
C LEU A 507 -21.64 -19.81 -20.60
N ALA A 508 -20.48 -19.83 -21.27
CA ALA A 508 -20.31 -20.50 -22.57
C ALA A 508 -20.67 -21.99 -22.48
N GLY A 509 -20.31 -22.66 -21.39
CA GLY A 509 -20.65 -24.05 -21.18
C GLY A 509 -22.12 -24.31 -20.94
N LEU A 510 -22.81 -23.44 -20.20
CA LEU A 510 -24.26 -23.49 -20.03
C LEU A 510 -25.02 -23.23 -21.34
N VAL A 511 -24.54 -22.27 -22.15
CA VAL A 511 -25.11 -22.01 -23.47
C VAL A 511 -24.94 -23.24 -24.38
N PHE A 512 -23.77 -23.87 -24.34
CA PHE A 512 -23.52 -25.08 -25.14
C PHE A 512 -24.41 -26.25 -24.70
N THR A 513 -24.54 -26.51 -23.40
CA THR A 513 -25.40 -27.60 -22.89
C THR A 513 -26.86 -27.34 -23.24
N TRP A 514 -27.32 -26.10 -23.18
CA TRP A 514 -28.65 -25.69 -23.62
C TRP A 514 -28.86 -25.92 -25.12
N LEU A 515 -27.91 -25.53 -25.98
CA LEU A 515 -27.97 -25.80 -27.42
C LEU A 515 -28.01 -27.29 -27.72
N GLN A 516 -27.23 -28.09 -26.97
CA GLN A 516 -27.18 -29.53 -27.14
C GLN A 516 -28.47 -30.21 -26.66
N TRP A 517 -29.19 -29.64 -25.70
CA TRP A 517 -30.47 -30.15 -25.24
C TRP A 517 -31.52 -30.17 -26.37
N GLY A 518 -31.52 -29.16 -27.23
CA GLY A 518 -32.45 -29.05 -28.36
C GLY A 518 -32.00 -29.76 -29.65
N SER A 519 -30.86 -30.45 -29.64
CA SER A 519 -30.31 -31.13 -30.82
C SER A 519 -30.86 -32.55 -30.95
N GLU A 520 -31.25 -32.95 -32.16
CA GLU A 520 -31.68 -34.32 -32.49
C GLU A 520 -30.53 -35.34 -32.43
N TYR A 521 -29.29 -34.87 -32.62
CA TYR A 521 -28.10 -35.71 -32.48
C TYR A 521 -27.91 -36.12 -31.02
N SER A 522 -27.92 -37.43 -30.76
CA SER A 522 -27.62 -37.99 -29.44
C SER A 522 -26.26 -37.50 -28.96
N LEU A 523 -26.16 -37.23 -27.66
CA LEU A 523 -24.90 -36.85 -27.04
C LEU A 523 -23.90 -37.98 -27.30
N ILE A 524 -22.76 -37.67 -27.89
CA ILE A 524 -21.64 -38.61 -27.90
C ILE A 524 -21.21 -38.76 -26.43
N ASP A 525 -21.56 -39.92 -25.87
CA ASP A 525 -21.33 -40.25 -24.47
C ASP A 525 -19.83 -40.39 -24.21
N ASP A 526 -19.08 -41.00 -25.13
CA ASP A 526 -17.63 -41.15 -25.02
C ASP A 526 -16.89 -40.49 -26.19
N THR A 527 -16.41 -39.25 -25.97
CA THR A 527 -15.60 -38.54 -26.96
C THR A 527 -14.22 -39.17 -27.18
N SER A 528 -13.77 -40.07 -26.30
CA SER A 528 -12.50 -40.78 -26.45
C SER A 528 -12.62 -41.97 -27.40
N MET A 529 -13.80 -42.61 -27.46
CA MET A 529 -14.10 -43.70 -28.41
C MET A 529 -14.48 -43.20 -29.80
N LEU A 530 -14.76 -41.91 -29.91
CA LEU A 530 -15.22 -41.27 -31.13
C LEU A 530 -14.30 -41.48 -32.35
N ALA A 531 -13.00 -41.61 -32.14
CA ALA A 531 -12.08 -41.90 -33.24
C ALA A 531 -12.26 -43.32 -33.82
N PHE A 532 -12.78 -44.25 -33.03
CA PHE A 532 -13.09 -45.63 -33.43
C PHE A 532 -14.51 -45.77 -33.99
N ASP A 533 -15.45 -44.96 -33.49
CA ASP A 533 -16.85 -44.98 -33.93
C ASP A 533 -17.07 -44.26 -35.28
N ILE A 534 -16.07 -43.51 -35.76
CA ILE A 534 -16.10 -42.86 -37.07
C ILE A 534 -15.52 -43.78 -38.14
N ASP A 535 -16.39 -44.28 -39.01
CA ASP A 535 -15.96 -44.93 -40.24
C ASP A 535 -15.51 -43.89 -41.27
N SER A 536 -14.21 -43.90 -41.58
CA SER A 536 -13.57 -43.02 -42.58
C SER A 536 -13.25 -43.73 -43.90
N THR A 537 -13.70 -44.97 -44.10
CA THR A 537 -13.40 -45.78 -45.30
C THR A 537 -13.89 -45.12 -46.59
N GLN A 538 -14.94 -44.30 -46.52
CA GLN A 538 -15.52 -43.60 -47.67
C GLN A 538 -14.81 -42.29 -48.03
N VAL A 539 -13.82 -41.84 -47.25
CA VAL A 539 -13.08 -40.61 -47.52
C VAL A 539 -11.93 -40.90 -48.51
N PRO A 540 -11.93 -40.32 -49.74
CA PRO A 540 -10.89 -40.57 -50.73
C PRO A 540 -9.52 -40.15 -50.21
N LYS A 541 -8.49 -40.98 -50.46
CA LYS A 541 -7.10 -40.59 -50.18
C LYS A 541 -6.74 -39.38 -51.05
N PRO A 542 -6.11 -38.34 -50.50
CA PRO A 542 -5.73 -37.15 -51.27
C PRO A 542 -4.72 -37.53 -52.36
N CYS A 543 -5.16 -37.61 -53.61
CA CYS A 543 -4.31 -37.88 -54.77
C CYS A 543 -3.55 -36.61 -55.18
N ARG A 544 -2.24 -36.72 -55.41
CA ARG A 544 -1.33 -35.60 -55.76
C ARG A 544 -1.72 -34.86 -57.06
N SER A 545 -2.54 -35.51 -57.90
CA SER A 545 -3.08 -35.03 -59.18
C SER A 545 -4.15 -33.94 -59.03
N ASN A 546 -4.96 -33.95 -57.96
CA ASN A 546 -6.14 -33.08 -57.84
C ASN A 546 -5.86 -31.80 -57.05
N LYS A 547 -4.82 -31.04 -57.43
CA LYS A 547 -4.52 -29.74 -56.80
C LYS A 547 -5.52 -28.62 -57.17
N GLY A 548 -6.44 -28.87 -58.11
CA GLY A 548 -7.40 -27.89 -58.62
C GLY A 548 -8.88 -28.20 -58.36
N GLU A 549 -9.22 -29.33 -57.74
CA GLU A 549 -10.63 -29.65 -57.45
C GLU A 549 -11.15 -28.86 -56.24
N PRO A 550 -12.45 -28.47 -56.25
CA PRO A 550 -13.07 -27.77 -55.14
C PRO A 550 -12.90 -28.59 -53.85
N LYS A 551 -12.53 -27.91 -52.77
CA LYS A 551 -12.30 -28.56 -51.47
C LYS A 551 -13.60 -29.21 -50.99
N ASP A 552 -13.62 -30.52 -51.05
CA ASP A 552 -14.72 -31.35 -50.58
C ASP A 552 -15.02 -31.10 -49.09
N MET A 553 -16.30 -30.88 -48.79
CA MET A 553 -16.80 -30.75 -47.42
C MET A 553 -17.03 -32.15 -46.85
N LEU A 554 -16.50 -32.40 -45.66
CA LEU A 554 -16.73 -33.65 -44.93
C LEU A 554 -18.02 -33.51 -44.12
N ARG A 555 -18.97 -34.42 -44.31
CA ARG A 555 -20.21 -34.49 -43.55
C ARG A 555 -20.23 -35.78 -42.73
N ILE A 556 -20.74 -35.70 -41.51
CA ILE A 556 -20.95 -36.88 -40.65
C ILE A 556 -22.43 -37.21 -40.66
N GLU A 557 -22.77 -38.42 -41.07
CA GLU A 557 -24.15 -38.92 -41.08
C GLU A 557 -24.24 -40.19 -40.22
N ALA A 558 -25.41 -40.40 -39.60
CA ALA A 558 -25.69 -41.63 -38.87
C ALA A 558 -26.14 -42.69 -39.88
N GLU A 559 -25.52 -43.87 -39.84
CA GLU A 559 -25.88 -45.05 -40.62
C GLU A 559 -26.13 -46.24 -39.67
N GLU A 560 -26.70 -47.34 -40.17
CA GLU A 560 -27.10 -48.49 -39.36
C GLU A 560 -25.94 -49.09 -38.54
N ASP A 561 -24.70 -48.98 -39.06
CA ASP A 561 -23.49 -49.51 -38.44
C ASP A 561 -22.66 -48.47 -37.66
N GLY A 562 -23.12 -47.22 -37.50
CA GLY A 562 -22.40 -46.16 -36.77
C GLY A 562 -22.33 -44.82 -37.50
N TRP A 563 -21.34 -43.99 -37.16
CA TRP A 563 -21.15 -42.66 -37.78
C TRP A 563 -20.21 -42.75 -38.97
N LYS A 564 -20.66 -42.39 -40.18
CA LYS A 564 -19.80 -42.39 -41.38
C LYS A 564 -19.45 -40.98 -41.82
N VAL A 565 -18.19 -40.78 -42.21
CA VAL A 565 -17.72 -39.53 -42.84
C VAL A 565 -17.88 -39.64 -44.34
N ILE A 566 -18.81 -38.87 -44.90
CA ILE A 566 -19.07 -38.79 -46.33
C ILE A 566 -18.51 -37.50 -46.93
N VAL A 567 -18.13 -37.54 -48.20
CA VAL A 567 -17.76 -36.36 -48.97
C VAL A 567 -19.03 -35.77 -49.59
N ALA A 568 -19.43 -34.58 -49.13
CA ALA A 568 -20.55 -33.86 -49.70
C ALA A 568 -20.16 -33.31 -51.08
N SER A 569 -20.55 -34.02 -52.14
CA SER A 569 -20.37 -33.54 -53.51
C SER A 569 -21.17 -32.24 -53.72
N SER A 570 -20.48 -31.17 -54.10
CA SER A 570 -21.06 -29.83 -54.34
C SER A 570 -22.17 -29.79 -55.41
N ARG A 571 -22.46 -30.90 -56.10
CA ARG A 571 -23.45 -30.97 -57.18
C ARG A 571 -24.91 -31.15 -56.74
N PHE A 572 -25.19 -31.52 -55.48
CA PHE A 572 -26.55 -31.90 -55.08
C PHE A 572 -27.43 -30.78 -54.47
N SER A 573 -26.91 -29.57 -54.30
CA SER A 573 -27.62 -28.50 -53.55
C SER A 573 -28.57 -27.61 -54.39
N ARG A 574 -28.84 -27.93 -55.67
CA ARG A 574 -29.74 -27.11 -56.51
C ARG A 574 -31.19 -27.60 -56.63
N ASP A 575 -31.50 -28.84 -56.28
CA ASP A 575 -32.80 -29.43 -56.64
C ASP A 575 -33.75 -29.75 -55.46
N SER A 576 -33.50 -29.28 -54.23
CA SER A 576 -34.39 -29.55 -53.08
C SER A 576 -34.96 -28.31 -52.39
N LYS A 577 -35.43 -27.35 -53.18
CA LYS A 577 -36.52 -26.45 -52.78
C LYS A 577 -37.58 -26.38 -53.87
N LEU A 578 -38.56 -27.28 -53.75
CA LEU A 578 -39.94 -27.08 -54.19
C LEU A 578 -40.84 -27.74 -53.15
#